data_AF-A0A228HZX8-F1
#
_entry.id   AF-A0A228HZX8-F1
#
_cell.length_a   1.000
_cell.length_b   1.000
_cell.length_c   1.000
_cell.angle_alpha   90.00
_cell.angle_beta   90.00
_cell.angle_gamma   90.00
#
_symmetry.space_group_name_H-M   'P 1'
#
loop_
_entity.id
_entity.type
_entity.pdbx_description
1 polymer ?
#
loop_
_entity_poly.entity_id
_entity_poly.type
_entity_poly.pdbx_seq_one_letter_code
_entity_poly.pdbx_strand_id
1 'polypeptide(L)'
;MSIVEGFERKALFNITRAVALVCVTAFLVMIAGGVVYGVSVWQEHVDTTVPAKEIVDPLKVVSVKSAEATGPAGTQPPTQQGPEESALAGYKIPFALQNYVSGENGKIIRSQLDGVPEAERQAYIDELGAVVTAAEAQKVHVVDALNSYIQVKGDRYKAAAAKSVQKWETLKIVAYVTAAGLLLVALFSLVLVLLAIERNTRSLRLGRLESPAALDGERKAVTA
;
A
#
# COMPACT_ATOMS: atom_id res chain seq x y z
N MET A 1 -49.52 -30.11 -26.09
CA MET A 1 -48.58 -29.33 -25.25
C MET A 1 -47.59 -28.67 -26.18
N SER A 2 -47.49 -27.34 -26.10
CA SER A 2 -46.99 -26.50 -27.19
C SER A 2 -45.46 -26.63 -27.30
N ILE A 3 -44.97 -26.86 -28.52
CA ILE A 3 -43.54 -26.86 -28.90
C ILE A 3 -42.83 -25.58 -28.43
N VAL A 4 -43.60 -24.50 -28.27
CA VAL A 4 -43.17 -23.21 -27.73
C VAL A 4 -42.68 -23.33 -26.28
N GLU A 5 -43.38 -24.04 -25.39
CA GLU A 5 -42.98 -24.19 -23.98
C GLU A 5 -41.68 -25.01 -23.81
N GLY A 6 -41.44 -25.96 -24.72
CA GLY A 6 -40.21 -26.74 -24.76
C GLY A 6 -39.02 -25.94 -25.29
N PHE A 7 -39.26 -25.06 -26.28
CA PHE A 7 -38.24 -24.18 -26.85
C PHE A 7 -37.88 -23.06 -25.88
N GLU A 8 -38.87 -22.46 -25.21
CA GLU A 8 -38.69 -21.37 -24.25
C GLU A 8 -37.85 -21.82 -23.05
N ARG A 9 -38.16 -22.98 -22.46
CA ARG A 9 -37.38 -23.52 -21.33
C ARG A 9 -35.96 -23.90 -21.72
N LYS A 10 -35.73 -24.43 -22.92
CA LYS A 10 -34.40 -24.87 -23.38
C LYS A 10 -33.52 -23.70 -23.82
N ALA A 11 -34.12 -22.69 -24.46
CA ALA A 11 -33.45 -21.47 -24.86
C ALA A 11 -33.15 -20.57 -23.65
N LEU A 12 -34.13 -20.32 -22.77
CA LEU A 12 -33.93 -19.51 -21.55
C LEU A 12 -32.82 -20.11 -20.68
N PHE A 13 -32.82 -21.43 -20.47
CA PHE A 13 -31.81 -22.08 -19.64
C PHE A 13 -30.38 -21.97 -20.23
N ASN A 14 -30.24 -22.11 -21.55
CA ASN A 14 -28.95 -21.92 -22.22
C ASN A 14 -28.49 -20.45 -22.18
N ILE A 15 -29.41 -19.50 -22.33
CA ILE A 15 -29.10 -18.07 -22.25
C ILE A 15 -28.68 -17.71 -20.83
N THR A 16 -29.42 -18.13 -19.79
CA THR A 16 -29.06 -17.88 -18.39
C THR A 16 -27.69 -18.46 -18.06
N ARG A 17 -27.36 -19.65 -18.56
CA ARG A 17 -26.04 -20.25 -18.38
C ARG A 17 -24.94 -19.46 -19.08
N ALA A 18 -25.15 -19.03 -20.33
CA ALA A 18 -24.18 -18.24 -21.07
C ALA A 18 -23.94 -16.89 -20.40
N VAL A 19 -25.01 -16.21 -19.98
CA VAL A 19 -24.94 -14.93 -19.26
C VAL A 19 -24.20 -15.11 -17.93
N ALA A 20 -24.55 -16.13 -17.13
CA ALA A 20 -23.87 -16.39 -15.86
C ALA A 20 -22.38 -16.68 -16.06
N LEU A 21 -22.00 -17.43 -17.10
CA LEU A 21 -20.60 -17.72 -17.41
C LEU A 21 -19.85 -16.44 -17.80
N VAL A 22 -20.43 -15.61 -18.67
CA VAL A 22 -19.85 -14.31 -19.05
C VAL A 22 -19.71 -13.37 -17.85
N CYS A 23 -20.71 -13.30 -16.97
CA CYS A 23 -20.64 -12.52 -15.75
C CYS A 23 -19.51 -13.01 -14.84
N VAL A 24 -19.39 -14.33 -14.61
CA VAL A 24 -18.34 -14.91 -13.76
C VAL A 24 -16.95 -14.61 -14.34
N THR A 25 -16.73 -14.80 -15.64
CA THR A 25 -15.43 -14.49 -16.25
C THR A 25 -15.11 -13.00 -16.19
N ALA A 26 -16.08 -12.11 -16.44
CA ALA A 26 -15.89 -10.67 -16.33
C ALA A 26 -15.50 -10.27 -14.89
N PHE A 27 -16.18 -10.80 -13.88
CA PHE A 27 -15.83 -10.54 -12.47
C PHE A 27 -14.45 -11.07 -12.11
N LEU A 28 -14.07 -12.27 -12.57
CA LEU A 28 -12.74 -12.82 -12.31
C LEU A 28 -11.62 -11.95 -12.93
N VAL A 29 -11.81 -11.45 -14.15
CA VAL A 29 -10.86 -10.52 -14.79
C VAL A 29 -10.76 -9.22 -14.00
N MET A 30 -11.90 -8.66 -13.57
CA MET A 30 -11.91 -7.44 -12.75
C MET A 30 -11.19 -7.65 -11.40
N ILE A 31 -11.42 -8.78 -10.74
CA ILE A 31 -10.76 -9.14 -9.48
C ILE A 31 -9.25 -9.29 -9.70
N ALA A 32 -8.82 -10.00 -10.75
CA ALA A 32 -7.41 -10.16 -11.07
C ALA A 32 -6.73 -8.79 -11.30
N GLY A 33 -7.38 -7.89 -12.06
CA GLY A 33 -6.92 -6.51 -12.25
C GLY A 33 -6.85 -5.73 -10.93
N GLY A 34 -7.87 -5.86 -10.07
CA GLY A 34 -7.91 -5.23 -8.76
C GLY A 34 -6.80 -5.71 -7.82
N VAL A 35 -6.48 -7.00 -7.83
CA VAL A 35 -5.37 -7.58 -7.06
C VAL A 35 -4.03 -7.03 -7.55
N VAL A 36 -3.79 -7.02 -8.86
CA VAL A 36 -2.54 -6.47 -9.44
C VAL A 36 -2.40 -4.98 -9.09
N TYR A 37 -3.49 -4.22 -9.20
CA TYR A 37 -3.51 -2.81 -8.81
C TYR A 37 -3.23 -2.62 -7.31
N GLY A 38 -3.86 -3.42 -6.44
CA GLY A 38 -3.63 -3.38 -5.00
C GLY A 38 -2.18 -3.67 -4.62
N VAL A 39 -1.53 -4.64 -5.28
CA VAL A 39 -0.10 -4.93 -5.08
C VAL A 39 0.77 -3.75 -5.50
N SER A 40 0.45 -3.10 -6.63
CA SER A 40 1.18 -1.92 -7.10
C SER A 40 1.10 -0.76 -6.09
N VAL A 41 -0.09 -0.47 -5.57
CA VAL A 41 -0.31 0.57 -4.55
C VAL A 41 0.42 0.25 -3.24
N TRP A 42 0.52 -1.04 -2.88
CA TRP A 42 1.25 -1.49 -1.70
C TRP A 42 2.76 -1.31 -1.83
N GLN A 43 3.32 -1.56 -3.01
CA GLN A 43 4.77 -1.49 -3.25
C GLN A 43 5.32 -0.08 -3.43
N GLU A 44 4.47 0.91 -3.70
CA GLU A 44 4.90 2.29 -3.83
C GLU A 44 5.47 2.78 -2.48
N HIS A 45 6.79 2.94 -2.39
CA HIS A 45 7.45 3.50 -1.21
C HIS A 45 7.56 5.01 -1.33
N VAL A 46 7.32 5.76 -0.25
CA VAL A 46 7.52 7.21 -0.26
C VAL A 46 8.93 7.47 0.22
N ASP A 47 9.78 8.03 -0.65
CA ASP A 47 11.15 8.37 -0.30
C ASP A 47 11.18 9.54 0.70
N THR A 48 11.65 9.27 1.91
CA THR A 48 11.83 10.24 2.99
C THR A 48 13.26 10.78 3.07
N THR A 49 14.16 10.33 2.19
CA THR A 49 15.59 10.66 2.20
C THR A 49 15.83 12.09 1.72
N VAL A 50 16.47 12.93 2.54
CA VAL A 50 16.79 14.32 2.17
C VAL A 50 18.29 14.45 1.88
N PRO A 51 18.70 14.65 0.62
CA PRO A 51 20.11 14.86 0.30
C PRO A 51 20.59 16.22 0.83
N ALA A 52 21.77 16.26 1.43
CA ALA A 52 22.34 17.47 2.03
C ALA A 52 22.41 18.68 1.08
N LYS A 53 22.61 18.44 -0.22
CA LYS A 53 22.66 19.50 -1.25
C LYS A 53 21.33 20.23 -1.41
N GLU A 54 20.21 19.54 -1.26
CA GLU A 54 18.86 20.14 -1.37
C GLU A 54 18.60 21.18 -0.27
N ILE A 55 19.25 21.03 0.90
CA ILE A 55 19.12 21.97 2.01
C ILE A 55 20.07 23.16 1.86
N VAL A 56 21.34 22.90 1.51
CA VAL A 56 22.39 23.92 1.55
C VAL A 56 22.38 24.83 0.31
N ASP A 57 22.05 24.30 -0.87
CA ASP A 57 22.08 25.08 -2.12
C ASP A 57 21.07 26.25 -2.13
N PRO A 58 19.83 26.11 -1.64
CA PRO A 58 18.89 27.25 -1.52
C PRO A 58 19.36 28.34 -0.55
N LEU A 59 20.00 27.95 0.57
CA LEU A 59 20.51 28.88 1.58
C LEU A 59 21.66 29.74 1.03
N LYS A 60 22.46 29.19 0.12
CA LYS A 60 23.53 29.93 -0.56
C LYS A 60 22.99 31.12 -1.36
N VAL A 61 21.85 30.97 -2.02
CA VAL A 61 21.23 32.05 -2.83
C VAL A 61 20.71 33.19 -1.93
N VAL A 62 20.19 32.86 -0.74
CA VAL A 62 19.72 33.84 0.24
C VAL A 62 20.90 34.56 0.92
N SER A 63 21.98 33.85 1.20
CA SER A 63 23.18 34.42 1.83
C SER A 63 23.93 35.41 0.91
N VAL A 64 23.85 35.24 -0.43
CA VAL A 64 24.42 36.22 -1.38
C VAL A 64 23.59 37.50 -1.46
N LYS A 65 22.29 37.45 -1.12
CA LYS A 65 21.40 38.63 -1.12
C LYS A 65 21.41 39.41 0.19
N SER A 66 21.93 38.83 1.29
CA SER A 66 21.98 39.44 2.63
C SER A 66 23.38 39.92 3.03
N ALA A 67 24.25 40.23 2.07
CA ALA A 67 25.58 40.79 2.34
C ALA A 67 25.51 42.28 2.75
N GLU A 68 24.69 42.63 3.75
CA GLU A 68 24.80 43.87 4.51
C GLU A 68 24.04 43.75 5.84
N ALA A 69 24.72 43.24 6.87
CA ALA A 69 24.62 43.71 8.27
C ALA A 69 25.37 42.81 9.27
N THR A 70 26.30 43.44 10.00
CA THR A 70 26.76 43.17 11.39
C THR A 70 27.67 41.97 11.72
N GLY A 71 28.97 42.28 11.92
CA GLY A 71 29.67 42.12 13.21
C GLY A 71 30.20 40.73 13.62
N PRO A 72 31.46 40.60 14.08
CA PRO A 72 32.06 39.31 14.44
C PRO A 72 31.65 38.91 15.87
N ALA A 73 30.95 37.77 16.03
CA ALA A 73 30.71 37.18 17.34
C ALA A 73 31.68 36.02 17.59
N GLY A 74 32.71 36.33 18.40
CA GLY A 74 33.51 35.46 19.27
C GLY A 74 33.62 33.96 18.98
N THR A 75 34.81 33.55 18.56
CA THR A 75 35.40 32.24 18.88
C THR A 75 35.44 32.02 20.40
N GLN A 76 34.76 31.00 20.91
CA GLN A 76 34.91 30.55 22.29
C GLN A 76 35.14 29.02 22.33
N PRO A 77 36.33 28.55 22.78
CA PRO A 77 36.62 27.12 22.98
C PRO A 77 36.50 26.72 24.47
N PRO A 78 36.56 25.43 24.79
CA PRO A 78 35.44 24.52 25.04
C PRO A 78 35.06 24.41 26.53
N THR A 79 33.77 24.31 26.85
CA THR A 79 33.37 23.81 28.16
C THR A 79 33.27 22.28 28.07
N GLN A 80 34.31 21.59 28.54
CA GLN A 80 34.24 20.16 28.87
C GLN A 80 33.14 19.99 29.94
N GLN A 81 31.94 19.60 29.54
CA GLN A 81 31.00 18.98 30.45
C GLN A 81 31.27 17.47 30.39
N GLY A 82 31.52 16.90 31.57
CA GLY A 82 31.63 15.46 31.79
C GLY A 82 30.32 14.74 31.41
N PRO A 83 30.22 13.42 31.68
CA PRO A 83 29.23 12.54 31.08
C PRO A 83 27.82 12.79 31.67
N GLU A 84 27.21 13.91 31.33
CA GLU A 84 25.76 13.99 31.31
C GLU A 84 25.29 13.08 30.18
N GLU A 85 24.38 12.17 30.49
CA GLU A 85 23.68 11.32 29.52
C GLU A 85 23.33 12.14 28.28
N SER A 86 24.10 11.97 27.21
CA SER A 86 23.83 12.63 25.94
C SER A 86 22.38 12.27 25.57
N ALA A 87 21.54 13.26 25.29
CA ALA A 87 20.13 13.02 24.93
C ALA A 87 19.97 12.07 23.73
N LEU A 88 21.05 11.87 22.97
CA LEU A 88 21.19 10.96 21.83
C LEU A 88 21.95 9.66 22.19
N ALA A 89 21.97 9.26 23.46
CA ALA A 89 22.56 8.01 23.91
C ALA A 89 21.96 6.82 23.14
N GLY A 90 22.84 5.98 22.58
CA GLY A 90 22.45 4.84 21.74
C GLY A 90 22.55 5.08 20.23
N TYR A 91 22.76 6.32 19.77
CA TYR A 91 23.01 6.62 18.36
C TYR A 91 24.49 6.85 18.07
N LYS A 92 24.93 6.51 16.86
CA LYS A 92 26.27 6.89 16.37
C LYS A 92 26.19 8.34 15.89
N ILE A 93 26.83 9.27 16.61
CA ILE A 93 26.81 10.70 16.29
C ILE A 93 27.98 11.01 15.32
N PRO A 94 27.71 11.48 14.10
CA PRO A 94 28.75 11.91 13.16
C PRO A 94 29.65 13.01 13.74
N PHE A 95 30.94 12.99 13.41
CA PHE A 95 31.92 13.91 13.99
C PHE A 95 31.53 15.39 13.82
N ALA A 96 31.10 15.78 12.60
CA ALA A 96 30.67 17.15 12.31
C ALA A 96 29.49 17.61 13.19
N LEU A 97 28.65 16.68 13.64
CA LEU A 97 27.45 16.98 14.40
C LEU A 97 27.73 17.16 15.90
N GLN A 98 28.85 16.64 16.43
CA GLN A 98 29.15 16.61 17.87
C GLN A 98 29.11 18.00 18.54
N ASN A 99 29.60 19.03 17.83
CA ASN A 99 29.64 20.41 18.33
C ASN A 99 28.26 21.06 18.43
N TYR A 100 27.25 20.54 17.72
CA TYR A 100 25.93 21.16 17.58
C TYR A 100 24.83 20.45 18.38
N VAL A 101 25.08 19.24 18.88
CA VAL A 101 24.07 18.38 19.54
C VAL A 101 24.23 18.25 21.04
N SER A 102 25.07 19.10 21.63
CA SER A 102 25.24 19.16 23.09
C SER A 102 24.15 20.01 23.75
N GLY A 103 23.81 19.71 25.01
CA GLY A 103 22.86 20.48 25.82
C GLY A 103 21.42 20.49 25.28
N GLU A 104 20.82 21.68 25.22
CA GLU A 104 19.43 21.92 24.79
C GLU A 104 19.17 21.41 23.36
N ASN A 105 20.13 21.60 22.45
CA ASN A 105 20.00 21.17 21.05
C ASN A 105 19.86 19.66 20.90
N GLY A 106 20.58 18.90 21.74
CA GLY A 106 20.47 17.44 21.78
C GLY A 106 19.06 16.98 22.17
N LYS A 107 18.43 17.69 23.13
CA LYS A 107 17.04 17.40 23.54
C LYS A 107 16.03 17.72 22.44
N ILE A 108 16.23 18.82 21.71
CA ILE A 108 15.39 19.18 20.57
C ILE A 108 15.46 18.08 19.50
N ILE A 109 16.66 17.65 19.12
CA ILE A 109 16.84 16.59 18.12
C ILE A 109 16.26 15.26 18.62
N ARG A 110 16.41 14.96 19.92
CA ARG A 110 15.81 13.76 20.52
C ARG A 110 14.28 13.79 20.42
N SER A 111 13.65 14.92 20.73
CA SER A 111 12.21 15.10 20.58
C SER A 111 11.75 14.97 19.12
N GLN A 112 12.55 15.43 18.15
CA GLN A 112 12.25 15.22 16.73
C GLN A 112 12.36 13.74 16.33
N LEU A 113 13.34 13.00 16.86
CA LEU A 113 13.49 11.57 16.61
C LEU A 113 12.32 10.72 17.12
N ASP A 114 11.58 11.19 18.13
CA ASP A 114 10.38 10.49 18.61
C ASP A 114 9.30 10.41 17.54
N GLY A 115 9.25 11.40 16.62
CA GLY A 115 8.40 11.39 15.44
C GLY A 115 8.92 10.57 14.25
N VAL A 116 10.13 10.01 14.35
CA VAL A 116 10.79 9.25 13.27
C VAL A 116 10.70 7.74 13.56
N PRO A 117 10.36 6.91 12.56
CA PRO A 117 10.36 5.45 12.70
C PRO A 117 11.71 4.93 13.21
N GLU A 118 11.71 3.97 14.15
CA GLU A 118 12.93 3.51 14.81
C GLU A 118 14.03 3.05 13.83
N ALA A 119 13.63 2.38 12.75
CA ALA A 119 14.53 1.92 11.69
C ALA A 119 15.24 3.05 10.94
N GLU A 120 14.66 4.26 10.91
CA GLU A 120 15.17 5.42 10.18
C GLU A 120 15.93 6.41 11.07
N ARG A 121 15.88 6.25 12.39
CA ARG A 121 16.46 7.22 13.35
C ARG A 121 17.98 7.39 13.19
N GLN A 122 18.72 6.32 12.91
CA GLN A 122 20.16 6.43 12.66
C GLN A 122 20.45 7.16 11.34
N ALA A 123 19.71 6.84 10.27
CA ALA A 123 19.84 7.54 8.99
C ALA A 123 19.52 9.04 9.11
N TYR A 124 18.54 9.41 9.95
CA TYR A 124 18.25 10.80 10.28
C TYR A 124 19.45 11.52 10.91
N ILE A 125 20.12 10.89 11.87
CA ILE A 125 21.32 11.44 12.51
C ILE A 125 22.50 11.53 11.53
N ASP A 126 22.67 10.54 10.67
CA ASP A 126 23.74 10.51 9.66
C ASP A 126 23.56 11.63 8.62
N GLU A 127 22.33 11.83 8.15
CA GLU A 127 21.95 12.91 7.23
C GLU A 127 22.14 14.30 7.87
N LEU A 128 21.79 14.48 9.15
CA LEU A 128 22.08 15.72 9.89
C LEU A 128 23.58 16.02 9.88
N GLY A 129 24.42 15.02 10.13
CA GLY A 129 25.88 15.18 10.05
C GLY A 129 26.36 15.56 8.66
N ALA A 130 25.73 15.02 7.61
CA ALA A 130 26.03 15.40 6.23
C ALA A 130 25.60 16.84 5.90
N VAL A 131 24.46 17.30 6.42
CA VAL A 131 23.99 18.69 6.28
C VAL A 131 24.95 19.66 6.96
N VAL A 132 25.41 19.36 8.18
CA VAL A 132 26.40 20.19 8.88
C VAL A 132 27.70 20.27 8.08
N THR A 133 28.22 19.11 7.63
CA THR A 133 29.44 19.05 6.82
C THR A 133 29.31 19.87 5.54
N ALA A 134 28.16 19.79 4.87
CA ALA A 134 27.90 20.56 3.65
C ALA A 134 27.76 22.06 3.92
N ALA A 135 27.10 22.45 5.02
CA ALA A 135 26.95 23.84 5.40
C ALA A 135 28.30 24.48 5.73
N GLU A 136 29.15 23.80 6.52
CA GLU A 136 30.51 24.24 6.83
C GLU A 136 31.36 24.40 5.55
N ALA A 137 31.34 23.40 4.67
CA ALA A 137 32.08 23.43 3.40
C ALA A 137 31.64 24.60 2.50
N GLN A 138 30.36 24.96 2.54
CA GLN A 138 29.79 26.06 1.76
C GLN A 138 29.76 27.41 2.49
N LYS A 139 30.29 27.47 3.72
CA LYS A 139 30.26 28.67 4.59
C LYS A 139 28.85 29.22 4.84
N VAL A 140 27.85 28.33 4.88
CA VAL A 140 26.47 28.64 5.25
C VAL A 140 26.33 28.50 6.77
N HIS A 141 25.47 29.30 7.38
CA HIS A 141 25.21 29.23 8.82
C HIS A 141 24.62 27.85 9.19
N VAL A 142 25.35 27.07 9.98
CA VAL A 142 25.02 25.66 10.29
C VAL A 142 23.66 25.52 10.97
N VAL A 143 23.30 26.45 11.86
CA VAL A 143 22.01 26.44 12.57
C VAL A 143 20.85 26.59 11.58
N ASP A 144 21.02 27.41 10.54
CA ASP A 144 19.96 27.65 9.54
C ASP A 144 19.78 26.42 8.65
N ALA A 145 20.89 25.76 8.29
CA ALA A 145 20.88 24.50 7.56
C ALA A 145 20.22 23.37 8.37
N LEU A 146 20.51 23.26 9.67
CA LEU A 146 19.88 22.30 10.57
C LEU A 146 18.38 22.53 10.69
N ASN A 147 17.96 23.78 10.93
CA ASN A 147 16.54 24.13 11.03
C ASN A 147 15.79 23.84 9.71
N SER A 148 16.40 24.18 8.58
CA SER A 148 15.84 23.90 7.26
C SER A 148 15.72 22.39 7.01
N TYR A 149 16.72 21.59 7.37
CA TYR A 149 16.65 20.14 7.27
C TYR A 149 15.51 19.56 8.13
N ILE A 150 15.42 19.98 9.40
CA ILE A 150 14.37 19.50 10.32
C ILE A 150 12.99 19.80 9.74
N GLN A 151 12.79 21.00 9.21
CA GLN A 151 11.53 21.40 8.59
C GLN A 151 11.22 20.56 7.35
N VAL A 152 12.15 20.47 6.39
CA VAL A 152 11.96 19.73 5.13
C VAL A 152 11.70 18.26 5.40
N LYS A 153 12.47 17.63 6.29
CA LYS A 153 12.30 16.22 6.60
C LYS A 153 11.01 15.96 7.38
N GLY A 154 10.64 16.85 8.30
CA GLY A 154 9.35 16.81 8.99
C GLY A 154 8.18 16.88 8.02
N ASP A 155 8.23 17.76 7.01
CA ASP A 155 7.20 17.87 5.98
C ASP A 155 7.13 16.64 5.08
N ARG A 156 8.27 16.02 4.75
CA ARG A 156 8.29 14.74 4.03
C ARG A 156 7.67 13.60 4.82
N TYR A 157 7.93 13.50 6.14
CA TYR A 157 7.27 12.51 6.99
C TYR A 157 5.77 12.74 7.06
N LYS A 158 5.30 14.00 7.19
CA LYS A 158 3.87 14.32 7.14
C LYS A 158 3.25 13.95 5.80
N ALA A 159 3.92 14.24 4.69
CA ALA A 159 3.46 13.87 3.36
C ALA A 159 3.43 12.34 3.16
N ALA A 160 4.43 11.63 3.65
CA ALA A 160 4.48 10.17 3.63
C ALA A 160 3.35 9.56 4.48
N ALA A 161 3.10 10.11 5.67
CA ALA A 161 1.99 9.71 6.53
C ALA A 161 0.64 9.95 5.83
N ALA A 162 0.41 11.13 5.24
CA ALA A 162 -0.81 11.44 4.49
C ALA A 162 -1.03 10.48 3.31
N LYS A 163 0.03 10.20 2.53
CA LYS A 163 -0.02 9.20 1.45
C LYS A 163 -0.31 7.81 1.98
N SER A 164 0.25 7.42 3.13
CA SER A 164 -0.03 6.11 3.72
C SER A 164 -1.50 5.95 4.10
N VAL A 165 -2.14 7.01 4.65
CA VAL A 165 -3.56 7.01 4.97
C VAL A 165 -4.40 6.85 3.71
N GLN A 166 -4.09 7.61 2.65
CA GLN A 166 -4.78 7.47 1.34
C GLN A 166 -4.60 6.08 0.73
N LYS A 167 -3.41 5.47 0.87
CA LYS A 167 -3.16 4.09 0.43
C LYS A 167 -4.01 3.09 1.19
N TRP A 168 -4.13 3.25 2.51
CA TRP A 168 -4.99 2.40 3.34
C TRP A 168 -6.46 2.51 2.96
N GLU A 169 -6.96 3.72 2.67
CA GLU A 169 -8.32 3.91 2.18
C GLU A 169 -8.53 3.23 0.82
N THR A 170 -7.59 3.41 -0.10
CA THR A 170 -7.64 2.77 -1.43
C THR A 170 -7.62 1.24 -1.32
N LEU A 171 -6.74 0.69 -0.49
CA LEU A 171 -6.65 -0.75 -0.22
C LEU A 171 -7.94 -1.30 0.40
N LYS A 172 -8.58 -0.56 1.31
CA LYS A 172 -9.89 -0.96 1.85
C LYS A 172 -10.94 -1.04 0.76
N ILE A 173 -11.03 -0.02 -0.11
CA ILE A 173 -11.98 -0.03 -1.23
C ILE A 173 -11.73 -1.22 -2.15
N VAL A 174 -10.47 -1.45 -2.55
CA VAL A 174 -10.09 -2.58 -3.39
C VAL A 174 -10.45 -3.91 -2.71
N ALA A 175 -10.21 -4.06 -1.41
CA ALA A 175 -10.56 -5.25 -0.65
C ALA A 175 -12.08 -5.48 -0.59
N TYR A 176 -12.87 -4.43 -0.33
CA TYR A 176 -14.34 -4.51 -0.32
C TYR A 176 -14.89 -4.91 -1.69
N VAL A 177 -14.43 -4.25 -2.77
CA VAL A 177 -14.86 -4.56 -4.14
C VAL A 177 -14.47 -5.99 -4.51
N THR A 178 -13.27 -6.42 -4.16
CA THR A 178 -12.79 -7.79 -4.41
C THR A 178 -13.62 -8.83 -3.66
N ALA A 179 -13.89 -8.61 -2.37
CA ALA A 179 -14.69 -9.51 -1.55
C ALA A 179 -16.15 -9.60 -2.05
N ALA A 180 -16.76 -8.46 -2.40
CA ALA A 180 -18.10 -8.42 -2.98
C ALA A 180 -18.15 -9.13 -4.35
N GLY A 181 -17.13 -8.92 -5.19
CA GLY A 181 -16.98 -9.61 -6.47
C GLY A 181 -16.86 -11.12 -6.30
N LEU A 182 -16.04 -11.59 -5.37
CA LEU A 182 -15.89 -13.02 -5.06
C LEU A 182 -17.20 -13.64 -4.53
N LEU A 183 -17.94 -12.90 -3.69
CA LEU A 183 -19.24 -13.34 -3.20
C LEU A 183 -20.23 -13.51 -4.37
N LEU A 184 -20.29 -12.54 -5.30
CA LEU A 184 -21.12 -12.65 -6.49
C LEU A 184 -20.72 -13.83 -7.38
N VAL A 185 -19.42 -14.03 -7.59
CA VAL A 185 -18.89 -15.19 -8.34
C VAL A 185 -19.33 -16.49 -7.66
N ALA A 186 -19.26 -16.57 -6.33
CA ALA A 186 -19.71 -17.75 -5.58
C ALA A 186 -21.22 -17.99 -5.73
N LEU A 187 -22.05 -16.94 -5.68
CA LEU A 187 -23.49 -17.05 -5.89
C LEU A 187 -23.86 -17.51 -7.31
N PHE A 188 -23.24 -16.93 -8.34
CA PHE A 188 -23.45 -17.38 -9.72
C PHE A 188 -22.96 -18.81 -9.94
N SER A 189 -21.83 -19.18 -9.34
CA SER A 189 -21.32 -20.55 -9.39
C SER A 189 -22.28 -21.53 -8.70
N LEU A 190 -22.87 -21.15 -7.56
CA LEU A 190 -23.88 -21.93 -6.88
C LEU A 190 -25.13 -22.13 -7.75
N VAL A 191 -25.62 -21.06 -8.41
CA VAL A 191 -26.75 -21.15 -9.36
C VAL A 191 -26.42 -22.12 -10.49
N LEU A 192 -25.23 -22.03 -11.09
CA LEU A 192 -24.80 -22.95 -12.14
C LEU A 192 -24.76 -24.41 -11.67
N VAL A 193 -24.29 -24.66 -10.44
CA VAL A 193 -24.29 -26.00 -9.84
C VAL A 193 -25.71 -26.51 -9.61
N LEU A 194 -26.61 -25.71 -9.05
CA LEU A 194 -28.01 -26.09 -8.82
C LEU A 194 -28.72 -26.40 -10.15
N LEU A 195 -28.51 -25.58 -11.18
CA LEU A 195 -29.04 -25.83 -12.53
C LEU A 195 -28.49 -27.13 -13.13
N ALA A 196 -27.22 -27.44 -12.91
CA ALA A 196 -26.62 -28.70 -13.36
C ALA A 196 -27.26 -29.92 -12.65
N ILE A 197 -27.48 -29.84 -11.35
CA ILE A 197 -28.15 -30.89 -10.56
C ILE A 197 -29.60 -31.08 -11.01
N GLU A 198 -30.35 -29.99 -11.19
CA GLU A 198 -31.74 -30.05 -11.69
C GLU A 198 -31.79 -30.76 -13.05
N ARG A 199 -30.91 -30.40 -13.98
CA ARG A 199 -30.84 -31.03 -15.30
C ARG A 199 -30.55 -32.53 -15.20
N ASN A 200 -29.54 -32.92 -14.42
CA ASN A 200 -29.14 -34.33 -14.32
C ASN A 200 -30.22 -35.19 -13.66
N THR A 201 -30.89 -34.66 -12.63
CA THR A 201 -31.96 -35.38 -11.91
C THR A 201 -33.26 -35.48 -12.73
N ARG A 202 -33.57 -34.51 -13.59
CA ARG A 202 -34.72 -34.57 -14.49
C ARG A 202 -34.56 -35.67 -15.54
N SER A 203 -33.36 -35.84 -16.10
CA SER A 203 -33.05 -36.91 -17.06
C SER A 203 -33.19 -38.31 -16.44
N LEU A 204 -32.77 -38.49 -15.18
CA LEU A 204 -32.94 -39.75 -14.45
C LEU A 204 -34.40 -40.12 -14.20
N ARG A 205 -35.27 -39.14 -13.90
CA ARG A 205 -36.71 -39.39 -13.70
C ARG A 205 -37.42 -39.81 -14.99
N LEU A 206 -37.04 -39.23 -16.14
CA LEU A 206 -37.62 -39.58 -17.44
C LEU A 206 -37.21 -40.99 -17.88
N GLY A 207 -35.92 -41.36 -17.76
CA GLY A 207 -35.45 -42.71 -18.12
C GLY A 207 -36.08 -43.83 -17.28
N ARG A 208 -36.43 -43.56 -16.03
CA ARG A 208 -37.12 -44.53 -15.16
C ARG A 208 -38.58 -44.79 -15.56
N LEU A 209 -39.22 -43.85 -16.26
CA LEU A 209 -40.60 -44.00 -16.74
C LEU A 209 -40.68 -44.74 -18.09
N GLU A 210 -39.61 -44.75 -18.88
CA GLU A 210 -39.54 -45.51 -20.15
C GLU A 210 -39.11 -46.97 -19.95
N SER A 211 -38.34 -47.27 -18.90
CA SER A 211 -37.83 -48.61 -18.60
C SER A 211 -38.85 -49.67 -18.10
N PRO A 212 -40.05 -49.35 -17.54
CA PRO A 212 -41.02 -50.39 -17.13
C PRO A 212 -41.63 -51.13 -18.32
N ALA A 213 -41.68 -50.53 -19.51
CA ALA A 213 -42.29 -51.13 -20.70
C ALA A 213 -41.38 -52.14 -21.42
N ALA A 214 -40.06 -52.05 -21.23
CA ALA A 214 -39.12 -52.96 -21.89
C ALA A 214 -39.08 -54.36 -21.27
N LEU A 215 -39.36 -54.48 -19.96
CA LEU A 215 -39.36 -55.77 -19.26
C LEU A 215 -40.61 -56.62 -19.51
N ASP A 216 -41.69 -56.02 -20.00
CA ASP A 216 -42.94 -56.75 -20.33
C ASP A 216 -42.93 -57.33 -21.77
N GLY A 217 -42.10 -56.78 -22.66
CA GLY A 217 -41.90 -57.29 -24.02
C GLY A 217 -41.09 -58.59 -24.06
N GLU A 218 -40.08 -58.71 -23.19
CA GLU A 218 -39.19 -59.89 -23.17
C GLU A 218 -39.87 -61.13 -22.56
N ARG A 219 -40.83 -60.95 -21.64
CA ARG A 219 -41.60 -62.06 -21.07
C ARG A 219 -42.58 -62.71 -22.05
N LYS A 220 -43.02 -62.00 -23.10
CA LYS A 220 -43.94 -62.57 -24.10
C LYS A 220 -43.24 -63.31 -25.24
N ALA A 221 -41.94 -63.07 -25.46
CA ALA A 221 -41.17 -63.74 -26.51
C ALA A 221 -40.65 -65.13 -26.09
N VAL A 222 -40.60 -65.44 -24.79
CA VAL A 222 -40.10 -66.73 -24.27
C VAL A 222 -41.22 -67.76 -24.10
N THR A 223 -42.48 -67.37 -24.27
CA THR A 223 -43.66 -68.25 -24.14
C THR A 223 -44.41 -68.52 -25.45
N ALA A 224 -43.79 -68.25 -26.60
CA ALA A 224 -44.37 -68.53 -27.92
C ALA A 224 -43.55 -69.59 -28.67
#